data_AF-A0A941N213-F1
#
_entry.id   AF-A0A941N213-F1
#
_cell.length_a   1.000
_cell.length_b   1.000
_cell.length_c   1.000
_cell.angle_alpha   90.00
_cell.angle_beta   90.00
_cell.angle_gamma   90.00
#
_symmetry.space_group_name_H-M   'P 1'
#
loop_
_entity.id
_entity.type
_entity.pdbx_description
1 polymer ?
#
loop_
_entity_poly.entity_id
_entity_poly.type
_entity_poly.pdbx_seq_one_letter_code
_entity_poly.pdbx_strand_id
1 'polypeptide(L)'
;MPQHCELCEKEPIRGNQLAQRGKAKYLGGNGRKTTGISRRAFRPNLQRIRVQEGEKSVVKRVCTRCIRSGKVVKAIVRKPFTLPTS
;
A
#
# COMPACT_ATOMS: atom_id res chain seq x y z
N MET A 1 -3.56 -9.02 12.69
CA MET A 1 -3.93 -8.93 11.26
C MET A 1 -2.66 -8.93 10.41
N PRO A 2 -2.52 -9.82 9.42
CA PRO A 2 -1.29 -9.91 8.62
C PRO A 2 -1.03 -8.60 7.87
N GLN A 3 0.16 -8.01 7.98
CA GLN A 3 0.53 -6.77 7.25
C GLN A 3 1.13 -7.05 5.86
N HIS A 4 0.74 -8.16 5.23
CA HIS A 4 1.18 -8.51 3.88
C HIS A 4 0.05 -8.35 2.85
N CYS A 5 0.44 -8.20 1.57
CA CYS A 5 -0.48 -8.28 0.44
C CYS A 5 -0.63 -9.74 0.00
N GLU A 6 -1.86 -10.20 -0.22
CA GLU A 6 -2.14 -11.58 -0.64
C GLU A 6 -1.79 -11.88 -2.10
N LEU A 7 -1.39 -10.88 -2.90
CA LEU A 7 -1.10 -11.05 -4.34
C LEU A 7 0.36 -10.81 -4.70
N CYS A 8 1.05 -9.94 -3.96
CA CYS A 8 2.42 -9.55 -4.24
C CYS A 8 3.32 -9.63 -3.02
N GLU A 9 2.80 -10.19 -1.92
CA GLU A 9 3.56 -10.50 -0.70
C GLU A 9 4.32 -9.30 -0.13
N LYS A 10 3.83 -8.09 -0.39
CA LYS A 10 4.46 -6.88 0.14
C LYS A 10 4.33 -6.84 1.64
N GLU A 11 5.48 -6.84 2.32
CA GLU A 11 5.58 -6.78 3.77
C GLU A 11 6.04 -5.39 4.26
N PRO A 12 5.89 -5.10 5.56
CA PRO A 12 6.45 -3.90 6.17
C PRO A 12 7.97 -3.97 6.17
N ILE A 13 8.62 -2.94 5.63
CA ILE A 13 10.08 -2.84 5.63
C ILE A 13 10.51 -1.95 6.80
N ARG A 14 11.59 -2.30 7.49
CA ARG A 14 12.19 -1.44 8.52
C ARG A 14 13.12 -0.43 7.89
N GLY A 15 13.14 0.78 8.44
CA GLY A 15 14.15 1.76 8.08
C GLY A 15 14.32 2.82 9.16
N ASN A 16 15.17 3.80 8.87
CA ASN A 16 15.46 4.88 9.80
C ASN A 16 14.76 6.17 9.38
N GLN A 17 14.41 6.97 10.37
CA GLN A 17 14.01 8.37 10.22
C GLN A 17 15.19 9.22 10.67
N LEU A 18 15.63 10.10 9.78
CA LEU A 18 16.80 10.95 9.97
C LEU A 18 16.33 12.38 10.23
N ALA A 19 16.70 12.93 11.38
CA ALA A 19 16.56 14.35 11.65
C ALA A 19 17.86 15.05 11.23
N GLN A 20 17.79 15.94 10.25
CA GLN A 20 18.92 16.75 9.79
C GLN A 20 18.65 18.24 10.00
N ARG A 21 19.68 18.98 10.40
CA ARG A 21 19.64 20.45 10.55
C ARG A 21 20.71 21.12 9.70
N GLY A 22 20.51 22.40 9.41
CA GLY A 22 21.43 23.20 8.60
C GLY A 22 21.10 23.19 7.10
N LYS A 23 21.72 24.10 6.37
CA LYS A 23 21.53 24.26 4.91
C LYS A 23 22.43 23.26 4.17
N ALA A 24 21.92 22.69 3.08
CA ALA A 24 22.71 21.76 2.28
C ALA A 24 23.90 22.48 1.60
N LYS A 25 25.02 21.76 1.40
CA LYS A 25 26.23 22.34 0.78
C LYS A 25 25.97 22.92 -0.60
N TYR A 26 25.19 22.22 -1.42
CA TYR A 26 24.84 22.67 -2.78
C TYR A 26 24.02 23.97 -2.81
N LEU A 27 23.41 24.38 -1.69
CA LEU A 27 22.70 25.66 -1.57
C LEU A 27 23.59 26.76 -0.94
N GLY A 28 24.92 26.58 -0.92
CA GLY A 28 25.87 27.54 -0.35
C GLY A 28 25.88 27.57 1.19
N GLY A 29 25.50 26.47 1.85
CA GLY A 29 25.61 26.32 3.30
C GLY A 29 26.80 25.46 3.75
N ASN A 30 27.12 25.47 5.04
CA ASN A 30 28.22 24.66 5.60
C ASN A 30 27.94 23.14 5.57
N GLY A 31 26.68 22.74 5.38
CA GLY A 31 26.24 21.35 5.26
C GLY A 31 25.17 20.94 6.28
N ARG A 32 24.39 19.91 5.93
CA ARG A 32 23.40 19.31 6.83
C ARG A 32 24.09 18.41 7.85
N LYS A 33 23.74 18.56 9.13
CA LYS A 33 24.19 17.69 10.23
C LYS A 33 23.05 16.82 10.71
N THR A 34 23.34 15.55 10.95
CA THR A 34 22.38 14.61 11.54
C THR A 34 22.29 14.85 13.05
N THR A 35 21.11 15.19 13.54
CA THR A 35 20.85 15.44 14.97
C THR A 35 20.16 14.27 15.66
N GLY A 36 19.58 13.33 14.91
CA GLY A 36 18.90 12.19 15.50
C GLY A 36 18.59 11.10 14.48
N ILE A 37 18.59 9.86 14.95
CA ILE A 37 18.25 8.67 14.18
C ILE A 37 17.26 7.85 15.01
N SER A 38 16.04 7.67 14.50
CA SER A 38 15.04 6.80 15.11
C SER A 38 14.61 5.70 14.13
N ARG A 39 14.16 4.55 14.66
CA ARG A 39 13.63 3.46 13.83
C ARG A 39 12.19 3.74 13.44
N ARG A 40 11.83 3.41 12.21
CA ARG A 40 10.45 3.43 11.68
C ARG A 40 10.14 2.18 10.86
N ALA A 41 8.86 1.92 10.67
CA ALA A 41 8.36 0.87 9.79
C ALA A 41 7.62 1.48 8.59
N PHE A 42 8.01 1.10 7.38
CA PHE A 42 7.31 1.42 6.15
C PHE A 42 6.25 0.37 5.90
N ARG A 43 4.99 0.71 6.19
CA ARG A 43 3.87 -0.19 5.96
C ARG A 43 3.32 0.00 4.56
N PRO A 44 3.09 -1.09 3.79
CA PRO A 44 2.39 -0.98 2.52
C PRO A 44 0.96 -0.48 2.75
N ASN A 45 0.46 0.35 1.83
CA ASN A 45 -0.94 0.77 1.83
C ASN A 45 -1.81 -0.42 1.37
N LEU A 46 -2.31 -1.17 2.34
CA LEU A 46 -3.13 -2.36 2.16
C LEU A 46 -4.59 -1.99 2.39
N GLN A 47 -5.43 -2.32 1.41
CA GLN A 47 -6.86 -2.06 1.43
C GLN A 47 -7.60 -3.40 1.51
N ARG A 48 -8.65 -3.44 2.34
CA ARG A 48 -9.55 -4.60 2.43
C ARG A 48 -10.61 -4.44 1.36
N ILE A 49 -10.58 -5.29 0.34
CA ILE A 49 -11.51 -5.23 -0.79
C ILE A 49 -12.15 -6.58 -1.06
N ARG A 50 -13.37 -6.55 -1.60
CA ARG A 50 -14.04 -7.74 -2.14
C ARG A 50 -13.57 -7.94 -3.58
N VAL A 51 -13.01 -9.12 -3.84
CA VAL A 51 -12.47 -9.54 -5.14
C VAL A 51 -13.39 -10.61 -5.71
N GLN A 52 -13.65 -10.53 -7.01
CA GLN A 52 -14.37 -11.57 -7.73
C GLN A 52 -13.37 -12.67 -8.11
N GLU A 53 -13.53 -13.88 -7.59
CA GLU A 53 -12.77 -15.06 -8.00
C GLU A 53 -13.75 -16.07 -8.60
N GLY A 54 -13.92 -16.01 -9.93
CA GLY A 54 -14.96 -16.77 -10.63
C GLY A 54 -16.37 -16.39 -10.15
N GLU A 55 -17.12 -17.35 -9.63
CA GLU A 55 -18.48 -17.14 -9.12
C GLU A 55 -18.54 -16.60 -7.68
N LYS A 56 -17.44 -16.72 -6.92
CA LYS A 56 -17.42 -16.37 -5.49
C LYS A 56 -16.75 -15.02 -5.27
N SER A 57 -17.31 -14.21 -4.37
CA SER A 57 -16.68 -12.99 -3.89
C SER A 57 -15.88 -13.27 -2.61
N VAL A 58 -14.56 -13.06 -2.64
CA VAL A 58 -13.67 -13.26 -1.48
C VAL A 58 -13.15 -11.91 -0.98
N VAL A 59 -13.05 -11.74 0.33
CA VAL A 59 -12.42 -10.56 0.91
C VAL A 59 -10.91 -10.77 0.96
N LYS A 60 -10.15 -9.91 0.28
CA LYS A 60 -8.69 -9.96 0.22
C LYS A 60 -8.05 -8.67 0.69
N ARG A 61 -6.86 -8.76 1.28
CA ARG A 61 -5.99 -7.61 1.56
C ARG A 61 -5.06 -7.36 0.40
N VAL A 62 -5.30 -6.26 -0.30
CA VAL A 62 -4.61 -5.94 -1.54
C VAL A 62 -3.88 -4.61 -1.43
N CYS A 63 -2.67 -4.57 -2.00
CA CYS A 63 -1.88 -3.37 -2.10
C CYS A 63 -2.49 -2.36 -3.09
N THR A 64 -2.47 -1.07 -2.80
CA THR A 64 -3.01 -0.06 -3.73
C THR A 64 -2.35 -0.08 -5.11
N ARG A 65 -1.06 -0.44 -5.20
CA ARG A 65 -0.37 -0.64 -6.50
C ARG A 65 -0.98 -1.79 -7.32
N CYS A 66 -1.42 -2.85 -6.64
CA CYS A 66 -2.04 -4.02 -7.24
C CYS A 66 -3.44 -3.69 -7.76
N ILE A 67 -4.20 -2.92 -6.98
CA ILE A 67 -5.50 -2.37 -7.38
C ILE A 67 -5.34 -1.46 -8.60
N ARG A 68 -4.37 -0.54 -8.56
CA ARG A 68 -4.11 0.40 -9.66
C ARG A 68 -3.66 -0.28 -10.95
N SER A 69 -2.95 -1.41 -10.85
CA SER A 69 -2.48 -2.17 -12.03
C SER A 69 -3.52 -3.13 -12.59
N GLY A 70 -4.76 -3.13 -12.08
CA GLY A 70 -5.82 -3.99 -12.59
C GLY A 70 -5.61 -5.48 -12.33
N LYS A 71 -4.66 -5.86 -11.47
CA LYS A 71 -4.41 -7.26 -11.09
C LYS A 71 -5.56 -7.91 -10.32
N VAL A 72 -6.58 -7.12 -10.01
CA VAL A 72 -7.74 -7.51 -9.19
C VAL A 72 -9.00 -6.99 -9.83
N VAL A 73 -9.93 -7.90 -10.12
CA VAL A 73 -11.29 -7.56 -10.50
C VAL A 73 -12.09 -7.34 -9.22
N LYS A 74 -12.63 -6.13 -9.04
CA LYS A 74 -13.52 -5.83 -7.91
C LYS A 74 -14.80 -6.65 -8.05
N ALA A 75 -15.34 -7.11 -6.92
CA ALA A 75 -16.63 -7.77 -6.90
C ALA A 75 -17.71 -6.87 -7.53
N ILE A 76 -18.43 -7.41 -8.51
CA ILE A 76 -19.54 -6.72 -9.17
C ILE A 76 -20.70 -6.72 -8.19
N VAL A 77 -21.06 -5.54 -7.68
CA VAL A 77 -22.25 -5.39 -6.83
C VAL A 77 -23.47 -5.44 -7.76
N ARG A 78 -24.10 -6.61 -7.87
CA ARG A 78 -25.38 -6.75 -8.57
C ARG A 78 -26.46 -6.07 -7.73
N LYS A 79 -27.29 -5.24 -8.36
CA LYS A 79 -28.46 -4.67 -7.69
C LYS A 79 -29.41 -5.81 -7.33
N PRO A 80 -30.08 -5.76 -6.17
CA PRO A 80 -31.08 -6.77 -5.85
C PRO A 80 -32.20 -6.75 -6.92
N PHE A 81 -32.67 -7.92 -7.33
CA PHE A 81 -33.77 -8.15 -8.28
C PHE A 81 -33.50 -7.85 -9.77
N THR A 82 -32.25 -7.81 -10.23
CA THR A 82 -31.96 -7.78 -11.67
C THR A 82 -31.78 -9.19 -12.23
N LEU A 83 -32.54 -9.54 -13.27
CA LEU A 83 -32.32 -10.77 -14.03
C LEU A 83 -30.96 -10.71 -14.75
N PRO A 84 -30.14 -11.78 -14.75
CA PRO A 84 -28.89 -11.79 -15.50
C PRO A 84 -29.20 -11.70 -17.00
N THR A 85 -28.74 -10.65 -17.66
CA THR A 85 -28.82 -10.55 -19.12
C THR A 85 -27.83 -11.55 -19.71
N SER A 86 -28.34 -12.49 -20.50
CA SER A 86 -27.59 -13.57 -21.15
C SER A 86 -26.53 -13.06 -22.11
#